data_AF-A0A8J2I1Q4-F1
#
_entry.id   AF-A0A8J2I1Q4-F1
#
_cell.length_a   1.000
_cell.length_b   1.000
_cell.length_c   1.000
_cell.angle_alpha   90.00
_cell.angle_beta   90.00
_cell.angle_gamma   90.00
#
_symmetry.space_group_name_H-M   'P 1'
#
loop_
_entity.id
_entity.type
_entity.pdbx_description
1 polymer ?
#
loop_
_entity_poly.entity_id
_entity_poly.type
_entity_poly.pdbx_seq_one_letter_code
_entity_poly.pdbx_strand_id
1 'polypeptide(L)'
;MSSSTLPSVELVSFDAAMYEAATILAELRHARPKTPSTPATRPLSVVLPSIELVPLSDAYFGSAQAPNTYGRSGLTLKLRCIQSALHSSSTPIAGAGPKRKITHLVTNPEVDADTEIEIMPRKRRVKKNVELPSTLPLMLIAAPTMKRNKRVLDPKKVGHAALIATATKAGTEYYDSDADDVVGDVKNTTKPELFRNVAWGAYATSYGNEDDFQAQPDFTQFVPGRFELLPDGTARDQKHKLAVKLLDKNGKKHIFANPPPRDWASQAAITALNKRTVQQLRRNTSVRFREVVQAYVAEERRWILANLNAGKPTKGWKAFVEAFNNKFGGKMLAGTPGARPFRSHSSLNKEVERFGTDFYMKGRVPVPANQKINKE
;
A
#
# COMPACT_ATOMS: atom_id res chain seq x y z
N MET A 1 11.55 16.82 82.30
CA MET A 1 11.18 17.29 80.95
C MET A 1 10.74 16.07 80.15
N SER A 2 9.43 15.97 79.90
CA SER A 2 8.79 14.79 79.30
C SER A 2 8.95 14.82 77.78
N SER A 3 9.52 13.76 77.20
CA SER A 3 9.69 13.60 75.76
C SER A 3 8.42 13.01 75.15
N SER A 4 7.75 13.78 74.29
CA SER A 4 6.57 13.36 73.53
C SER A 4 7.02 12.61 72.28
N THR A 5 6.79 11.30 72.24
CA THR A 5 6.98 10.45 71.05
C THR A 5 5.76 10.59 70.14
N LEU A 6 5.95 11.08 68.91
CA LEU A 6 4.91 11.11 67.88
C LEU A 6 4.77 9.73 67.21
N PRO A 7 3.56 9.31 66.80
CA PRO A 7 3.35 8.05 66.10
C PRO A 7 3.88 8.11 64.67
N SER A 8 4.64 7.08 64.30
CA SER A 8 5.13 6.85 62.93
C SER A 8 3.95 6.37 62.06
N VAL A 9 3.62 7.13 61.02
CA VAL A 9 2.63 6.73 60.01
C VAL A 9 3.37 5.98 58.91
N GLU A 10 3.17 4.66 58.83
CA GLU A 10 3.66 3.85 57.70
C GLU A 10 2.84 4.16 56.44
N LEU A 11 3.49 4.77 55.45
CA LEU A 11 2.96 4.93 54.10
C LEU A 11 3.02 3.58 53.38
N VAL A 12 1.90 2.87 53.33
CA VAL A 12 1.74 1.67 52.52
C VAL A 12 1.78 2.06 51.04
N SER A 13 2.68 1.43 50.29
CA SER A 13 2.85 1.62 48.84
C SER A 13 1.53 1.37 48.09
N PHE A 14 1.20 2.27 47.16
CA PHE A 14 -0.01 2.21 46.32
C PHE A 14 -0.10 0.90 45.52
N ASP A 15 1.03 0.28 45.20
CA ASP A 15 1.09 -0.99 44.46
C ASP A 15 0.66 -2.20 45.30
N ALA A 16 0.84 -2.15 46.63
CA ALA A 16 0.40 -3.22 47.52
C ALA A 16 -1.12 -3.23 47.71
N ALA A 17 -1.74 -2.04 47.82
CA ALA A 17 -3.19 -1.90 47.93
C ALA A 17 -3.93 -2.34 46.65
N MET A 18 -3.31 -2.14 45.48
CA MET A 18 -3.85 -2.58 44.18
C MET A 18 -3.83 -4.11 44.03
N TYR A 19 -2.81 -4.78 44.57
CA TYR A 19 -2.74 -6.24 44.53
C TYR A 19 -3.79 -6.90 45.45
N GLU A 20 -4.01 -6.35 46.64
CA GLU A 20 -5.03 -6.87 47.57
C GLU A 20 -6.46 -6.72 47.02
N ALA A 21 -6.76 -5.58 46.37
CA ALA A 21 -8.07 -5.35 45.75
C ALA A 21 -8.36 -6.32 44.57
N ALA A 22 -7.32 -6.73 43.83
CA ALA A 22 -7.45 -7.69 42.73
C ALA A 22 -7.74 -9.11 43.24
N THR A 23 -7.19 -9.50 44.39
CA THR A 23 -7.41 -10.82 45.00
C THR A 23 -8.84 -10.95 45.53
N ILE A 24 -9.38 -9.91 46.18
CA ILE A 24 -10.76 -9.89 46.69
C ILE A 24 -11.79 -10.00 45.54
N LEU A 25 -11.53 -9.36 44.40
CA LEU A 25 -12.39 -9.45 43.21
C LEU A 25 -12.33 -10.81 42.51
N ALA A 26 -11.23 -11.56 42.68
CA ALA A 26 -11.10 -12.92 42.16
C ALA A 26 -11.89 -13.94 43.00
N GLU A 27 -11.92 -13.79 44.33
CA GLU A 27 -12.67 -14.69 45.22
C GLU A 27 -14.20 -14.52 45.07
N LEU A 28 -14.69 -13.32 44.80
CA LEU A 28 -16.12 -13.06 44.58
C LEU A 28 -16.69 -13.71 43.30
N ARG A 29 -15.86 -14.16 42.36
CA ARG A 29 -16.32 -14.83 41.12
C ARG A 29 -16.64 -16.31 41.28
N HIS A 30 -16.26 -16.94 42.40
CA HIS A 30 -16.52 -18.37 42.64
C HIS A 30 -17.74 -18.66 43.52
N ALA A 31 -18.40 -17.64 44.06
CA ALA A 31 -19.66 -17.81 44.79
C ALA A 31 -20.87 -17.76 43.84
N ARG A 32 -21.19 -18.89 43.17
CA ARG A 32 -22.53 -19.08 42.57
C ARG A 32 -23.47 -19.77 43.57
N PRO A 33 -24.68 -19.25 43.81
CA PRO A 33 -25.68 -19.97 44.57
C PRO A 33 -26.23 -21.15 43.74
N LYS A 34 -26.17 -22.36 44.31
CA LYS A 34 -26.94 -23.51 43.85
C LYS A 34 -28.40 -23.31 44.24
N THR A 35 -29.31 -23.32 43.27
CA THR A 35 -30.75 -23.49 43.51
C THR A 35 -31.28 -24.71 42.76
N PRO A 36 -32.37 -25.33 43.27
CA PRO A 36 -32.63 -26.75 43.10
C PRO A 36 -33.59 -27.07 41.94
N SER A 37 -33.43 -28.29 41.45
CA SER A 37 -34.26 -28.99 40.47
C SER A 37 -35.62 -29.42 41.02
N THR A 38 -36.72 -29.28 40.28
CA THR A 38 -37.80 -30.29 40.05
C THR A 38 -38.87 -29.79 39.03
N PRO A 39 -39.84 -30.59 38.51
CA PRO A 39 -39.94 -30.81 37.06
C PRO A 39 -41.34 -30.59 36.42
N ALA A 40 -41.36 -30.79 35.10
CA ALA A 40 -42.43 -31.42 34.30
C ALA A 40 -43.52 -30.57 33.61
N THR A 41 -43.70 -30.89 32.32
CA THR A 41 -44.99 -31.04 31.59
C THR A 41 -45.55 -29.83 30.80
N ARG A 42 -45.37 -29.86 29.46
CA ARG A 42 -46.38 -29.92 28.36
C ARG A 42 -45.97 -29.10 27.12
N PRO A 43 -46.29 -29.57 25.89
CA PRO A 43 -45.91 -28.90 24.65
C PRO A 43 -47.03 -27.95 24.18
N LEU A 44 -46.65 -26.78 23.68
CA LEU A 44 -47.53 -25.93 22.86
C LEU A 44 -46.86 -25.66 21.52
N SER A 45 -47.60 -26.05 20.50
CA SER A 45 -47.41 -25.79 19.07
C SER A 45 -47.23 -24.30 18.78
N VAL A 46 -46.12 -23.93 18.15
CA VAL A 46 -45.96 -22.61 17.52
C VAL A 46 -46.11 -22.76 16.02
N VAL A 47 -47.17 -22.13 15.53
CA VAL A 47 -47.53 -21.93 14.13
C VAL A 47 -46.52 -20.97 13.49
N LEU A 48 -45.93 -21.38 12.37
CA LEU A 48 -45.13 -20.51 11.49
C LEU A 48 -46.08 -19.64 10.64
N PRO A 49 -45.85 -18.32 10.50
CA PRO A 49 -46.54 -17.55 9.47
C PRO A 49 -45.83 -17.72 8.11
N SER A 50 -46.63 -18.19 7.14
CA SER A 50 -46.34 -18.17 5.71
C SER A 50 -46.08 -16.75 5.21
N ILE A 51 -45.02 -16.57 4.43
CA ILE A 51 -44.77 -15.35 3.65
C ILE A 51 -45.31 -15.59 2.25
N GLU A 52 -46.41 -14.92 1.91
CA GLU A 52 -46.95 -14.86 0.56
C GLU A 52 -46.15 -13.87 -0.30
N LEU A 53 -45.74 -14.33 -1.49
CA LEU A 53 -45.16 -13.53 -2.55
C LEU A 53 -46.28 -12.94 -3.41
N VAL A 54 -46.39 -11.61 -3.48
CA VAL A 54 -47.26 -10.91 -4.42
C VAL A 54 -46.43 -10.50 -5.65
N PRO A 55 -46.83 -10.86 -6.89
CA PRO A 55 -46.21 -10.35 -8.11
C PRO A 55 -46.83 -8.99 -8.47
N LEU A 56 -46.00 -7.98 -8.72
CA LEU A 56 -46.46 -6.75 -9.37
C LEU A 56 -46.23 -6.88 -10.88
N SER A 57 -47.34 -6.97 -11.60
CA SER A 57 -47.46 -7.05 -13.04
C SER A 57 -47.35 -5.68 -13.73
N ASP A 58 -46.95 -5.76 -15.00
CA ASP A 58 -46.87 -4.71 -16.01
C ASP A 58 -48.15 -3.87 -16.16
N ALA A 59 -47.96 -2.58 -16.47
CA ALA A 59 -48.94 -1.77 -17.19
C ALA A 59 -48.25 -0.84 -18.19
N TYR A 60 -48.65 -1.04 -19.45
CA TYR A 60 -48.33 -0.32 -20.68
C TYR A 60 -49.24 0.92 -20.87
N PHE A 61 -48.95 1.69 -21.94
CA PHE A 61 -49.60 2.91 -22.50
C PHE A 61 -48.96 4.25 -22.07
N GLY A 62 -48.59 5.18 -22.95
CA GLY A 62 -48.78 5.30 -24.39
C GLY A 62 -48.08 6.55 -24.94
N SER A 63 -47.89 6.57 -26.26
CA SER A 63 -47.11 7.49 -27.08
C SER A 63 -47.70 8.90 -27.27
N ALA A 64 -46.84 9.90 -27.48
CA ALA A 64 -47.08 11.02 -28.41
C ALA A 64 -45.74 11.61 -28.91
N GLN A 65 -45.76 12.08 -30.16
CA GLN A 65 -44.62 12.46 -31.02
C GLN A 65 -44.05 13.88 -30.77
N ALA A 66 -42.73 13.99 -31.03
CA ALA A 66 -41.85 15.06 -31.61
C ALA A 66 -42.39 16.51 -31.89
N PRO A 67 -41.54 17.55 -32.16
CA PRO A 67 -40.12 17.51 -32.61
C PRO A 67 -39.14 18.62 -32.10
N ASN A 68 -37.85 18.40 -32.41
CA ASN A 68 -36.74 19.34 -32.71
C ASN A 68 -36.52 20.62 -31.86
N THR A 69 -35.30 20.77 -31.31
CA THR A 69 -34.22 21.64 -31.88
C THR A 69 -32.98 21.73 -30.99
N TYR A 70 -31.82 21.74 -31.65
CA TYR A 70 -30.52 22.35 -31.33
C TYR A 70 -30.17 22.79 -29.89
N GLY A 71 -28.95 22.44 -29.46
CA GLY A 71 -28.22 23.28 -28.50
C GLY A 71 -27.09 22.59 -27.76
N ARG A 72 -25.87 22.63 -28.31
CA ARG A 72 -24.63 22.43 -27.55
C ARG A 72 -24.60 23.42 -26.36
N SER A 73 -24.38 22.94 -25.15
CA SER A 73 -23.91 23.78 -24.04
C SER A 73 -22.62 23.21 -23.47
N GLY A 74 -21.51 23.80 -23.92
CA GLY A 74 -20.22 23.69 -23.26
C GLY A 74 -20.25 24.51 -21.97
N LEU A 75 -19.91 23.88 -20.86
CA LEU A 75 -19.72 24.54 -19.57
C LEU A 75 -18.51 25.49 -19.66
N THR A 76 -18.76 26.80 -19.57
CA THR A 76 -17.73 27.84 -19.41
C THR A 76 -17.76 28.33 -17.96
N LEU A 77 -16.78 27.89 -17.17
CA LEU A 77 -16.54 28.40 -15.82
C LEU A 77 -15.82 29.75 -15.91
N LYS A 78 -16.56 30.85 -15.70
CA LYS A 78 -15.99 32.18 -15.46
C LYS A 78 -15.65 32.33 -13.97
N LEU A 79 -14.37 32.20 -13.64
CA LEU A 79 -13.85 32.64 -12.35
C LEU A 79 -13.72 34.17 -12.38
N ARG A 80 -14.59 34.87 -11.63
CA ARG A 80 -14.39 36.29 -11.30
C ARG A 80 -13.53 36.33 -10.04
N CYS A 81 -12.30 36.82 -10.18
CA CYS A 81 -11.44 37.16 -9.04
C CYS A 81 -12.10 38.30 -8.24
N ILE A 82 -12.20 38.10 -6.94
CA ILE A 82 -12.57 39.14 -5.97
C ILE A 82 -11.37 40.06 -5.83
N GLN A 83 -11.47 41.28 -6.38
CA GLN A 83 -10.63 42.41 -6.03
C GLN A 83 -11.44 43.34 -5.13
N SER A 84 -11.04 43.43 -3.87
CA SER A 84 -11.39 44.49 -2.92
C SER A 84 -10.09 44.80 -2.16
N ALA A 85 -9.36 45.86 -2.49
CA ALA A 85 -9.57 47.25 -2.11
C ALA A 85 -9.09 47.58 -0.69
N LEU A 86 -7.89 48.16 -0.59
CA LEU A 86 -7.48 49.23 0.33
C LEU A 86 -6.45 50.07 -0.46
N HIS A 87 -6.86 51.21 -1.03
CA HIS A 87 -6.64 52.58 -0.52
C HIS A 87 -5.13 52.91 -0.35
N SER A 88 -4.56 54.02 -0.82
CA SER A 88 -4.94 55.18 -1.65
C SER A 88 -3.73 56.13 -1.67
N SER A 89 -3.74 57.14 -2.55
CA SER A 89 -2.85 58.34 -2.61
C SER A 89 -1.57 58.14 -3.45
N SER A 90 -1.13 59.05 -4.36
CA SER A 90 -1.60 60.38 -4.77
C SER A 90 -0.80 60.89 -6.01
N THR A 91 -1.52 61.30 -7.07
CA THR A 91 -1.30 62.51 -7.94
C THR A 91 -0.01 62.74 -8.78
N PRO A 92 -0.05 63.61 -9.82
CA PRO A 92 0.32 63.21 -11.19
C PRO A 92 1.40 64.10 -11.83
N ILE A 93 1.98 63.67 -12.96
CA ILE A 93 2.62 64.58 -13.91
C ILE A 93 2.23 64.22 -15.35
N ALA A 94 1.80 65.25 -16.06
CA ALA A 94 1.39 65.29 -17.45
C ALA A 94 2.54 65.00 -18.43
N GLY A 95 2.21 64.46 -19.60
CA GLY A 95 3.18 64.35 -20.69
C GLY A 95 2.54 63.82 -21.97
N ALA A 96 2.43 64.69 -22.96
CA ALA A 96 1.87 64.47 -24.28
C ALA A 96 2.45 63.25 -25.04
N GLY A 97 1.62 62.63 -25.90
CA GLY A 97 2.07 61.61 -26.85
C GLY A 97 2.86 62.19 -28.04
N PRO A 98 2.71 61.64 -29.24
CA PRO A 98 2.90 60.27 -29.68
C PRO A 98 4.13 60.19 -30.64
N LYS A 99 4.74 59.02 -30.87
CA LYS A 99 5.43 58.69 -32.14
C LYS A 99 5.91 57.24 -32.19
N ARG A 100 5.54 56.58 -33.29
CA ARG A 100 6.10 55.30 -33.77
C ARG A 100 7.62 55.43 -33.97
N LYS A 101 8.36 54.35 -33.70
CA LYS A 101 9.51 53.94 -34.52
C LYS A 101 9.75 52.43 -34.38
N ILE A 102 9.73 51.80 -35.55
CA ILE A 102 10.24 50.47 -35.86
C ILE A 102 11.76 50.58 -35.93
N THR A 103 12.51 49.74 -35.20
CA THR A 103 13.82 49.21 -35.63
C THR A 103 14.20 47.94 -34.85
N HIS A 104 14.33 46.84 -35.58
CA HIS A 104 15.31 45.74 -35.51
C HIS A 104 16.04 45.35 -34.20
N LEU A 105 15.95 44.04 -33.95
CA LEU A 105 17.05 43.08 -33.86
C LEU A 105 18.06 43.19 -32.69
N VAL A 106 17.85 42.40 -31.64
CA VAL A 106 18.93 41.73 -30.90
C VAL A 106 18.47 40.32 -30.52
N THR A 107 19.07 39.35 -31.20
CA THR A 107 19.18 37.94 -30.81
C THR A 107 20.14 37.83 -29.63
N ASN A 108 19.72 37.29 -28.48
CA ASN A 108 20.19 35.98 -28.04
C ASN A 108 19.58 35.53 -26.69
N PRO A 109 19.47 34.20 -26.51
CA PRO A 109 18.85 33.52 -25.37
C PRO A 109 19.86 33.32 -24.23
N GLU A 110 19.40 32.74 -23.11
CA GLU A 110 20.10 32.22 -21.91
C GLU A 110 19.42 32.79 -20.65
N VAL A 111 19.04 32.03 -19.62
CA VAL A 111 19.56 30.77 -19.09
C VAL A 111 18.38 29.95 -18.56
N ASP A 112 18.07 28.86 -19.28
CA ASP A 112 17.34 27.72 -18.73
C ASP A 112 18.35 26.90 -17.93
N ALA A 113 18.22 26.88 -16.60
CA ALA A 113 19.10 26.11 -15.74
C ALA A 113 18.64 24.64 -15.74
N ASP A 114 18.80 23.98 -16.89
CA ASP A 114 18.79 22.53 -16.98
C ASP A 114 20.02 22.00 -16.24
N THR A 115 19.78 21.32 -15.13
CA THR A 115 20.82 20.63 -14.37
C THR A 115 21.26 19.42 -15.19
N GLU A 116 22.38 19.59 -15.87
CA GLU A 116 23.16 18.57 -16.56
C GLU A 116 23.42 17.39 -15.60
N ILE A 117 22.74 16.26 -15.84
CA ILE A 117 23.11 14.99 -15.21
C ILE A 117 24.28 14.46 -16.02
N GLU A 118 25.48 14.68 -15.50
CA GLU A 118 26.70 14.05 -15.97
C GLU A 118 26.55 12.52 -15.93
N ILE A 119 26.23 11.92 -17.08
CA ILE A 119 26.28 10.47 -17.26
C ILE A 119 27.77 10.12 -17.34
N MET A 120 28.37 9.81 -16.19
CA MET A 120 29.76 9.35 -16.15
C MET A 120 29.99 8.20 -17.15
N PRO A 121 31.09 8.22 -17.92
CA PRO A 121 31.41 7.14 -18.83
C PRO A 121 31.59 5.84 -18.04
N ARG A 122 30.91 4.78 -18.51
CA ARG A 122 31.01 3.43 -17.95
C ARG A 122 32.46 2.95 -18.05
N LYS A 123 33.27 3.19 -17.02
CA LYS A 123 34.55 2.50 -16.83
C LYS A 123 34.22 1.02 -16.73
N ARG A 124 34.60 0.25 -17.75
CA ARG A 124 34.52 -1.22 -17.79
C ARG A 124 35.34 -1.76 -16.61
N ARG A 125 34.68 -1.99 -15.47
CA ARG A 125 35.26 -2.80 -14.39
C ARG A 125 35.27 -4.24 -14.88
N VAL A 126 36.48 -4.79 -15.02
CA VAL A 126 36.71 -6.24 -15.17
C VAL A 126 36.06 -6.93 -13.98
N LYS A 127 34.95 -7.63 -14.22
CA LYS A 127 34.27 -8.44 -13.20
C LYS A 127 35.17 -9.63 -12.89
N LYS A 128 35.78 -9.62 -11.70
CA LYS A 128 36.29 -10.84 -11.08
C LYS A 128 35.08 -11.67 -10.69
N ASN A 129 34.80 -12.74 -11.44
CA ASN A 129 33.73 -13.68 -11.12
C ASN A 129 34.11 -14.38 -9.81
N VAL A 130 33.54 -13.93 -8.71
CA VAL A 130 33.45 -14.74 -7.50
C VAL A 130 32.27 -15.68 -7.73
N GLU A 131 32.59 -16.94 -8.02
CA GLU A 131 31.61 -18.03 -8.06
C GLU A 131 31.03 -18.20 -6.66
N LEU A 132 29.87 -17.57 -6.42
CA LEU A 132 29.00 -17.93 -5.31
C LEU A 132 28.38 -19.28 -5.66
N PRO A 133 28.39 -20.26 -4.72
CA PRO A 133 27.81 -21.58 -4.96
C PRO A 133 26.36 -21.42 -5.41
N SER A 134 26.00 -22.08 -6.51
CA SER A 134 24.65 -22.03 -7.07
C SER A 134 23.70 -22.78 -6.14
N THR A 135 23.19 -22.08 -5.14
CA THR A 135 22.13 -22.59 -4.27
C THR A 135 20.91 -22.84 -5.16
N LEU A 136 20.49 -24.11 -5.20
CA LEU A 136 19.28 -24.55 -5.88
C LEU A 136 18.12 -23.58 -5.58
N PRO A 137 17.23 -23.30 -6.54
CA PRO A 137 16.06 -22.47 -6.29
C PRO A 137 15.17 -23.22 -5.31
N LEU A 138 15.38 -22.98 -4.01
CA LEU A 138 14.48 -23.39 -2.97
C LEU A 138 13.17 -22.69 -3.31
N MET A 139 12.20 -23.45 -3.84
CA MET A 139 10.83 -23.02 -3.88
C MET A 139 10.38 -22.91 -2.44
N LEU A 140 10.70 -21.79 -1.80
CA LEU A 140 10.12 -21.41 -0.52
C LEU A 140 8.62 -21.44 -0.77
N ILE A 141 7.96 -22.45 -0.19
CA ILE A 141 6.51 -22.51 -0.08
C ILE A 141 6.16 -21.28 0.76
N ALA A 142 5.82 -20.18 0.07
CA ALA A 142 5.48 -18.93 0.71
C ALA A 142 4.34 -19.22 1.69
N ALA A 143 4.63 -19.12 2.99
CA ALA A 143 3.64 -19.36 4.03
C ALA A 143 2.36 -18.59 3.67
N PRO A 144 1.18 -19.21 3.77
CA PRO A 144 -0.07 -18.63 3.29
C PRO A 144 -0.26 -17.27 3.95
N THR A 145 -0.05 -16.23 3.14
CA THR A 145 0.01 -14.87 3.67
C THR A 145 -1.42 -14.45 3.95
N MET A 146 -1.77 -14.32 5.23
CA MET A 146 -3.10 -13.87 5.64
C MET A 146 -3.47 -12.57 4.90
N LYS A 147 -4.67 -12.53 4.31
CA LYS A 147 -5.13 -11.37 3.52
C LYS A 147 -5.03 -10.08 4.34
N ARG A 148 -4.63 -8.97 3.71
CA ARG A 148 -4.37 -7.67 4.37
C ARG A 148 -5.50 -7.24 5.31
N ASN A 149 -6.75 -7.39 4.90
CA ASN A 149 -7.93 -7.00 5.68
C ASN A 149 -8.13 -7.83 6.96
N LYS A 150 -7.73 -9.10 6.96
CA LYS A 150 -7.79 -9.97 8.14
C LYS A 150 -6.71 -9.66 9.18
N ARG A 151 -5.69 -8.89 8.80
CA ARG A 151 -4.58 -8.50 9.69
C ARG A 151 -4.85 -7.22 10.48
N VAL A 152 -5.90 -6.48 10.15
CA VAL A 152 -6.22 -5.19 10.80
C VAL A 152 -6.86 -5.46 12.15
N LEU A 153 -6.20 -5.02 13.22
CA LEU A 153 -6.76 -5.02 14.57
C LEU A 153 -7.49 -3.71 14.85
N ASP A 154 -8.63 -3.82 15.48
CA ASP A 154 -9.51 -2.71 15.85
C ASP A 154 -9.51 -2.54 17.38
N PRO A 155 -8.85 -1.50 17.93
CA PRO A 155 -8.75 -1.32 19.37
C PRO A 155 -10.11 -1.16 20.09
N LYS A 156 -11.18 -0.84 19.37
CA LYS A 156 -12.53 -0.70 19.97
C LYS A 156 -13.20 -2.05 20.23
N LYS A 157 -12.73 -3.14 19.61
CA LYS A 157 -13.25 -4.48 19.84
C LYS A 157 -12.53 -5.12 21.00
N VAL A 158 -13.28 -5.58 22.02
CA VAL A 158 -12.75 -6.16 23.26
C VAL A 158 -11.71 -7.25 22.99
N GLY A 159 -12.00 -8.20 22.08
CA GLY A 159 -11.06 -9.27 21.74
C GLY A 159 -9.76 -8.78 21.09
N HIS A 160 -9.83 -7.77 20.23
CA HIS A 160 -8.64 -7.18 19.61
C HIS A 160 -7.84 -6.34 20.62
N ALA A 161 -8.51 -5.60 21.49
CA ALA A 161 -7.88 -4.82 22.55
C ALA A 161 -7.08 -5.73 23.50
N ALA A 162 -7.64 -6.89 23.87
CA ALA A 162 -6.94 -7.89 24.67
C ALA A 162 -5.68 -8.41 23.96
N LEU A 163 -5.78 -8.75 22.66
CA LEU A 163 -4.61 -9.17 21.86
C LEU A 163 -3.53 -8.08 21.81
N ILE A 164 -3.92 -6.82 21.60
CA ILE A 164 -3.00 -5.67 21.58
C ILE A 164 -2.33 -5.49 22.94
N ALA A 165 -3.07 -5.65 24.04
CA ALA A 165 -2.53 -5.52 25.39
C ALA A 165 -1.47 -6.59 25.69
N THR A 166 -1.66 -7.81 25.18
CA THR A 166 -0.70 -8.93 25.31
C THR A 166 0.44 -8.90 24.29
N ALA A 167 0.38 -8.02 23.29
CA ALA A 167 1.37 -7.97 22.22
C ALA A 167 2.74 -7.50 22.74
N THR A 168 3.80 -8.15 22.27
CA THR A 168 5.17 -7.66 22.49
C THR A 168 5.35 -6.31 21.79
N LYS A 169 5.56 -5.26 22.57
CA LYS A 169 5.78 -3.89 22.07
C LYS A 169 7.25 -3.71 21.72
N ALA A 170 7.53 -3.06 20.60
CA ALA A 170 8.90 -2.69 20.26
C ALA A 170 9.39 -1.59 21.21
N GLY A 171 10.57 -1.80 21.81
CA GLY A 171 11.13 -0.88 22.79
C GLY A 171 11.75 0.36 22.15
N THR A 172 12.48 1.13 22.96
CA THR A 172 13.15 2.38 22.55
C THR A 172 14.36 2.13 21.66
N GLU A 173 14.84 0.89 21.55
CA GLU A 173 15.92 0.49 20.64
C GLU A 173 15.60 0.77 19.17
N TYR A 174 14.30 0.79 18.79
CA TYR A 174 13.87 1.23 17.48
C TYR A 174 13.75 2.75 17.42
N TYR A 175 12.81 3.30 18.19
CA TYR A 175 12.65 4.74 18.43
C TYR A 175 11.78 4.89 19.67
N ASP A 176 11.88 5.99 20.39
CA ASP A 176 10.98 6.24 21.51
C ASP A 176 9.63 6.75 21.00
N SER A 177 8.56 6.01 21.30
CA SER A 177 7.21 6.34 20.83
C SER A 177 6.56 7.47 21.62
N ASP A 178 7.00 7.66 22.85
CA ASP A 178 6.46 8.63 23.80
C ASP A 178 7.30 9.92 23.81
N ALA A 179 8.51 9.88 23.23
CA ALA A 179 9.32 11.07 23.00
C ALA A 179 8.67 12.04 21.99
N ASP A 180 8.96 13.32 22.17
CA ASP A 180 8.56 14.39 21.28
C ASP A 180 9.18 14.26 19.88
N ASP A 181 8.53 14.87 18.90
CA ASP A 181 9.07 14.96 17.55
C ASP A 181 10.34 15.82 17.54
N VAL A 182 11.38 15.33 16.86
CA VAL A 182 12.63 16.05 16.65
C VAL A 182 12.37 17.26 15.75
N VAL A 183 12.95 18.41 16.09
CA VAL A 183 12.83 19.64 15.31
C VAL A 183 13.38 19.45 13.89
N GLY A 184 12.63 19.93 12.90
CA GLY A 184 13.00 19.88 11.47
C GLY A 184 12.17 18.91 10.64
N ASP A 185 12.46 18.87 9.33
CA ASP A 185 11.70 18.07 8.37
C ASP A 185 12.06 16.59 8.39
N VAL A 186 11.05 15.75 8.14
CA VAL A 186 11.25 14.30 7.97
C VAL A 186 12.08 14.04 6.72
N LYS A 187 13.28 13.49 6.91
CA LYS A 187 14.21 13.23 5.81
C LYS A 187 13.72 12.12 4.87
N ASN A 188 14.13 12.20 3.61
CA ASN A 188 14.00 11.14 2.59
C ASN A 188 12.56 10.70 2.26
N THR A 189 11.54 11.52 2.55
CA THR A 189 10.15 11.28 2.15
C THR A 189 9.63 12.42 1.27
N THR A 190 8.78 12.10 0.30
CA THR A 190 8.09 13.10 -0.53
C THR A 190 6.84 13.66 0.15
N LYS A 191 6.46 13.11 1.31
CA LYS A 191 5.26 13.46 2.08
C LYS A 191 5.59 13.60 3.57
N PRO A 192 6.43 14.56 3.97
CA PRO A 192 6.88 14.71 5.35
C PRO A 192 5.73 14.95 6.34
N GLU A 193 4.64 15.56 5.89
CA GLU A 193 3.44 15.86 6.68
C GLU A 193 2.72 14.61 7.22
N LEU A 194 2.93 13.45 6.60
CA LEU A 194 2.29 12.19 7.02
C LEU A 194 3.07 11.44 8.12
N PHE A 195 4.30 11.85 8.42
CA PHE A 195 5.21 11.11 9.28
C PHE A 195 5.74 11.96 10.41
N ARG A 196 6.15 11.29 11.50
CA ARG A 196 6.84 11.92 12.63
C ARG A 196 8.34 12.00 12.33
N ASN A 197 8.97 13.08 12.74
CA ASN A 197 10.43 13.17 12.78
C ASN A 197 10.88 12.65 14.15
N VAL A 198 11.54 11.50 14.21
CA VAL A 198 11.85 10.82 15.48
C VAL A 198 13.35 10.61 15.63
N ALA A 199 13.82 10.60 16.88
CA ALA A 199 15.14 10.13 17.22
C ALA A 199 15.17 8.59 17.12
N TRP A 200 16.02 8.07 16.24
CA TRP A 200 16.18 6.63 16.04
C TRP A 200 17.07 6.03 17.11
N GLY A 201 16.65 4.88 17.66
CA GLY A 201 17.42 4.12 18.63
C GLY A 201 18.53 3.28 17.98
N ALA A 202 19.29 2.59 18.83
CA ALA A 202 20.49 1.84 18.44
C ALA A 202 20.20 0.71 17.42
N TYR A 203 19.04 0.06 17.48
CA TYR A 203 18.70 -1.00 16.53
C TYR A 203 18.62 -0.47 15.10
N ALA A 204 18.08 0.74 14.91
CA ALA A 204 17.91 1.36 13.59
C ALA A 204 19.22 1.96 13.01
N THR A 205 20.32 1.90 13.77
CA THR A 205 21.64 2.43 13.34
C THR A 205 22.77 1.39 13.42
N SER A 206 22.58 0.30 14.15
CA SER A 206 23.62 -0.72 14.40
C SER A 206 23.79 -1.71 13.24
N TYR A 207 25.06 -1.90 12.86
CA TYR A 207 25.55 -2.90 11.91
C TYR A 207 26.16 -4.15 12.58
N GLY A 208 26.09 -4.24 13.91
CA GLY A 208 26.80 -5.24 14.70
C GLY A 208 26.23 -6.66 14.64
N ASN A 209 24.95 -6.82 14.33
CA ASN A 209 24.32 -8.13 14.19
C ASN A 209 24.24 -8.54 12.71
N GLU A 210 25.03 -9.53 12.28
CA GLU A 210 25.03 -10.04 10.90
C GLU A 210 23.69 -10.67 10.51
N ASP A 211 23.02 -11.34 11.46
CA ASP A 211 21.78 -12.09 11.21
C ASP A 211 20.59 -11.19 10.83
N ASP A 212 20.68 -9.91 11.17
CA ASP A 212 19.69 -8.91 10.78
C ASP A 212 19.77 -8.57 9.27
N PHE A 213 20.91 -8.81 8.63
CA PHE A 213 21.15 -8.42 7.23
C PHE A 213 20.88 -9.57 6.28
N GLN A 214 19.63 -9.67 5.83
CA GLN A 214 19.20 -10.71 4.90
C GLN A 214 19.30 -10.24 3.44
N ALA A 215 19.78 -11.11 2.55
CA ALA A 215 19.79 -10.85 1.09
C ALA A 215 18.37 -10.91 0.49
N GLN A 216 17.47 -11.68 1.12
CA GLN A 216 16.07 -11.82 0.75
C GLN A 216 15.19 -11.58 1.98
N PRO A 217 15.03 -10.32 2.42
CA PRO A 217 14.26 -10.01 3.61
C PRO A 217 12.77 -10.32 3.40
N ASP A 218 12.18 -10.97 4.39
CA ASP A 218 10.73 -11.20 4.44
C ASP A 218 10.01 -9.90 4.81
N PHE A 219 9.33 -9.30 3.83
CA PHE A 219 8.54 -8.10 4.04
C PHE A 219 7.05 -8.35 3.87
N THR A 220 6.31 -8.12 4.95
CA THR A 220 4.86 -8.08 4.96
C THR A 220 4.38 -6.63 5.01
N GLN A 221 3.48 -6.26 4.10
CA GLN A 221 2.96 -4.88 4.01
C GLN A 221 2.37 -4.40 5.33
N PHE A 222 2.57 -3.12 5.64
CA PHE A 222 1.92 -2.42 6.73
C PHE A 222 0.40 -2.40 6.55
N VAL A 223 -0.32 -2.46 7.67
CA VAL A 223 -1.79 -2.33 7.75
C VAL A 223 -2.17 -1.14 8.62
N PRO A 224 -3.36 -0.55 8.43
CA PRO A 224 -3.87 0.48 9.35
C PRO A 224 -3.90 -0.03 10.80
N GLY A 225 -3.47 0.82 11.72
CA GLY A 225 -3.26 0.50 13.14
C GLY A 225 -1.77 0.27 13.45
N ARG A 226 -1.37 0.41 14.72
CA ARG A 226 0.01 0.14 15.16
C ARG A 226 0.32 -1.36 15.21
N PHE A 227 -0.68 -2.17 15.53
CA PHE A 227 -0.54 -3.62 15.67
C PHE A 227 -1.21 -4.33 14.50
N GLU A 228 -0.67 -5.49 14.11
CA GLU A 228 -1.28 -6.38 13.12
C GLU A 228 -1.53 -7.78 13.71
N LEU A 229 -2.57 -8.45 13.23
CA LEU A 229 -2.82 -9.86 13.53
C LEU A 229 -1.96 -10.74 12.62
N LEU A 230 -1.27 -11.72 13.21
CA LEU A 230 -0.48 -12.73 12.53
C LEU A 230 -1.30 -14.01 12.26
N PRO A 231 -0.86 -14.89 11.35
CA PRO A 231 -1.58 -16.13 11.04
C PRO A 231 -1.75 -17.09 12.23
N ASP A 232 -0.87 -17.00 13.24
CA ASP A 232 -0.92 -17.76 14.49
C ASP A 232 -1.94 -17.20 15.52
N GLY A 233 -2.64 -16.11 15.17
CA GLY A 233 -3.62 -15.46 16.04
C GLY A 233 -3.01 -14.44 17.02
N THR A 234 -1.69 -14.25 17.02
CA THR A 234 -1.02 -13.27 17.88
C THR A 234 -1.02 -11.88 17.26
N ALA A 235 -0.85 -10.85 18.09
CA ALA A 235 -0.68 -9.46 17.64
C ALA A 235 0.80 -9.06 17.65
N ARG A 236 1.24 -8.38 16.59
CA ARG A 236 2.61 -7.88 16.43
C ARG A 236 2.66 -6.37 16.27
N ASP A 237 3.56 -5.70 16.99
CA ASP A 237 3.83 -4.27 16.80
C ASP A 237 4.50 -4.03 15.44
N GLN A 238 3.87 -3.24 14.58
CA GLN A 238 4.40 -2.92 13.26
C GLN A 238 5.62 -1.98 13.32
N LYS A 239 5.93 -1.40 14.48
CA LYS A 239 7.17 -0.63 14.73
C LYS A 239 8.43 -1.45 14.38
N HIS A 240 8.42 -2.76 14.61
CA HIS A 240 9.53 -3.65 14.22
C HIS A 240 9.86 -3.63 12.72
N LYS A 241 8.90 -3.24 11.86
CA LYS A 241 9.07 -3.21 10.40
C LYS A 241 9.65 -1.89 9.87
N LEU A 242 9.73 -0.85 10.70
CA LEU A 242 10.16 0.47 10.24
C LEU A 242 11.66 0.50 9.89
N ALA A 243 12.47 -0.23 10.64
CA ALA A 243 13.89 -0.44 10.35
C ALA A 243 14.05 -1.67 9.45
N VAL A 244 14.46 -1.44 8.20
CA VAL A 244 14.71 -2.50 7.22
C VAL A 244 16.21 -2.65 7.04
N LYS A 245 16.73 -3.78 7.51
CA LYS A 245 18.14 -4.18 7.36
C LYS A 245 18.24 -5.22 6.25
N LEU A 246 19.16 -5.05 5.32
CA LEU A 246 19.32 -5.95 4.17
C LEU A 246 20.75 -5.99 3.63
N LEU A 247 21.08 -7.07 2.93
CA LEU A 247 22.24 -7.16 2.05
C LEU A 247 21.82 -6.81 0.63
N ASP A 248 22.54 -5.91 -0.03
CA ASP A 248 22.29 -5.62 -1.44
C ASP A 248 22.83 -6.72 -2.37
N LYS A 249 22.58 -6.55 -3.67
CA LYS A 249 23.07 -7.44 -4.75
C LYS A 249 24.59 -7.63 -4.78
N ASN A 250 25.36 -6.74 -4.15
CA ASN A 250 26.81 -6.79 -4.07
C ASN A 250 27.31 -7.27 -2.69
N GLY A 251 26.40 -7.68 -1.80
CA GLY A 251 26.72 -8.08 -0.42
C GLY A 251 26.98 -6.91 0.53
N LYS A 252 26.69 -5.66 0.16
CA LYS A 252 26.84 -4.51 1.06
C LYS A 252 25.63 -4.41 1.99
N LYS A 253 25.89 -4.19 3.27
CA LYS A 253 24.87 -3.94 4.28
C LYS A 253 24.23 -2.57 4.12
N HIS A 254 22.91 -2.52 4.24
CA HIS A 254 22.14 -1.27 4.28
C HIS A 254 21.12 -1.31 5.40
N ILE A 255 20.95 -0.17 6.08
CA ILE A 255 19.86 0.05 7.04
C ILE A 255 18.98 1.20 6.53
N PHE A 256 17.69 0.92 6.37
CA PHE A 256 16.69 1.92 6.02
C PHE A 256 15.76 2.15 7.21
N ALA A 257 15.90 3.30 7.86
CA ALA A 257 14.99 3.74 8.91
C ALA A 257 13.82 4.52 8.28
N ASN A 258 12.63 3.90 8.22
CA ASN A 258 11.44 4.51 7.66
C ASN A 258 10.66 5.26 8.74
N PRO A 259 10.35 6.56 8.55
CA PRO A 259 9.74 7.37 9.60
C PRO A 259 8.35 6.83 9.99
N PRO A 260 8.01 6.78 11.29
CA PRO A 260 6.72 6.28 11.73
C PRO A 260 5.60 7.23 11.27
N PRO A 261 4.40 6.71 10.93
CA PRO A 261 3.24 7.54 10.67
C PRO A 261 2.91 8.45 11.85
N ARG A 262 2.45 9.68 11.59
CA ARG A 262 1.81 10.52 12.64
C ARG A 262 0.57 9.84 13.21
N ASP A 263 -0.22 9.28 12.30
CA ASP A 263 -1.38 8.46 12.63
C ASP A 263 -1.24 7.09 11.96
N TRP A 264 -1.16 6.05 12.79
CA TRP A 264 -1.09 4.66 12.33
C TRP A 264 -2.39 4.19 11.66
N ALA A 265 -3.54 4.83 11.92
CA ALA A 265 -4.79 4.54 11.23
C ALA A 265 -4.88 5.19 9.84
N SER A 266 -3.99 6.16 9.52
CA SER A 266 -4.02 6.89 8.25
C SER A 266 -3.65 6.00 7.06
N GLN A 267 -4.64 5.67 6.23
CA GLN A 267 -4.42 4.88 5.01
C GLN A 267 -3.44 5.55 4.04
N ALA A 268 -3.40 6.89 4.01
CA ALA A 268 -2.47 7.64 3.18
C ALA A 268 -1.02 7.43 3.62
N ALA A 269 -0.75 7.54 4.92
CA ALA A 269 0.58 7.31 5.51
C ALA A 269 1.02 5.85 5.31
N ILE A 270 0.14 4.88 5.61
CA ILE A 270 0.41 3.45 5.44
C ILE A 270 0.69 3.10 3.97
N THR A 271 -0.04 3.71 3.02
CA THR A 271 0.21 3.50 1.59
C THR A 271 1.55 4.08 1.15
N ALA A 272 1.90 5.29 1.62
CA ALA A 272 3.19 5.91 1.33
C ALA A 272 4.35 5.09 1.91
N LEU A 273 4.22 4.62 3.15
CA LEU A 273 5.20 3.78 3.83
C LEU A 273 5.42 2.46 3.08
N ASN A 274 4.35 1.75 2.74
CA ASN A 274 4.42 0.51 1.95
C ASN A 274 5.12 0.71 0.60
N LYS A 275 4.78 1.79 -0.14
CA LYS A 275 5.43 2.10 -1.42
C LYS A 275 6.93 2.34 -1.23
N ARG A 276 7.31 3.08 -0.21
CA ARG A 276 8.71 3.39 0.10
C ARG A 276 9.50 2.13 0.44
N THR A 277 9.02 1.30 1.36
CA THR A 277 9.71 0.07 1.77
C THR A 277 9.85 -0.91 0.60
N VAL A 278 8.79 -1.14 -0.18
CA VAL A 278 8.87 -1.97 -1.39
C VAL A 278 9.88 -1.44 -2.39
N GLN A 279 9.96 -0.12 -2.56
CA GLN A 279 10.93 0.50 -3.48
C GLN A 279 12.37 0.34 -2.99
N GLN A 280 12.63 0.50 -1.69
CA GLN A 280 13.94 0.24 -1.08
C GLN A 280 14.38 -1.21 -1.31
N LEU A 281 13.50 -2.17 -1.00
CA LEU A 281 13.78 -3.59 -1.19
C LEU A 281 14.04 -3.91 -2.66
N ARG A 282 13.20 -3.44 -3.59
CA ARG A 282 13.35 -3.69 -5.03
C ARG A 282 14.64 -3.12 -5.63
N ARG A 283 15.08 -1.94 -5.18
CA ARG A 283 16.29 -1.29 -5.71
C ARG A 283 17.55 -2.05 -5.26
N ASN A 284 17.59 -2.46 -4.01
CA ASN A 284 18.81 -3.02 -3.40
C ASN A 284 18.91 -4.55 -3.49
N THR A 285 17.79 -5.27 -3.46
CA THR A 285 17.74 -6.74 -3.44
C THR A 285 17.22 -7.32 -4.76
N SER A 286 17.31 -8.64 -4.92
CA SER A 286 16.67 -9.40 -6.01
C SER A 286 15.21 -9.76 -5.71
N VAL A 287 14.70 -9.42 -4.51
CA VAL A 287 13.34 -9.76 -4.06
C VAL A 287 12.29 -9.16 -4.99
N ARG A 288 11.32 -9.99 -5.35
CA ARG A 288 10.16 -9.59 -6.16
C ARG A 288 8.89 -9.76 -5.33
N PHE A 289 8.24 -8.64 -5.02
CA PHE A 289 6.95 -8.62 -4.28
C PHE A 289 5.74 -9.05 -5.10
N ARG A 290 5.95 -9.24 -6.40
CA ARG A 290 4.94 -9.73 -7.31
C ARG A 290 5.52 -10.94 -7.98
N GLU A 291 4.71 -11.98 -8.07
CA GLU A 291 5.00 -13.10 -8.95
C GLU A 291 5.40 -12.55 -10.32
N VAL A 292 6.47 -13.09 -10.86
CA VAL A 292 6.96 -12.67 -12.17
C VAL A 292 5.83 -12.96 -13.14
N VAL A 293 5.27 -11.89 -13.72
CA VAL A 293 4.28 -12.02 -14.79
C VAL A 293 4.94 -12.85 -15.86
N GLN A 294 4.52 -14.10 -15.99
CA GLN A 294 5.08 -14.98 -17.00
C GLN A 294 4.91 -14.27 -18.34
N ALA A 295 5.97 -14.21 -19.14
CA ALA A 295 5.89 -13.55 -20.43
C ALA A 295 4.83 -14.25 -21.30
N TYR A 296 4.09 -13.48 -22.10
CA TYR A 296 3.21 -14.09 -23.07
C TYR A 296 4.04 -14.82 -24.12
N VAL A 297 3.69 -16.07 -24.41
CA VAL A 297 4.32 -16.83 -25.48
C VAL A 297 3.76 -16.44 -26.84
N ALA A 298 4.46 -16.82 -27.90
CA ALA A 298 4.04 -16.51 -29.27
C ALA A 298 2.61 -17.01 -29.57
N GLU A 299 2.24 -18.19 -29.07
CA GLU A 299 0.91 -18.77 -29.24
C GLU A 299 -0.20 -17.93 -28.57
N GLU A 300 0.02 -17.48 -27.34
CA GLU A 300 -0.92 -16.61 -26.62
C GLU A 300 -1.11 -15.29 -27.35
N ARG A 301 -0.02 -14.69 -27.86
CA ARG A 301 -0.10 -13.41 -28.59
C ARG A 301 -0.78 -13.56 -29.95
N ARG A 302 -0.57 -14.67 -30.66
CA ARG A 302 -1.32 -15.00 -31.88
C ARG A 302 -2.81 -15.14 -31.57
N TRP A 303 -3.16 -15.79 -30.47
CA TRP A 303 -4.55 -15.91 -30.04
C TRP A 303 -5.15 -14.56 -29.69
N ILE A 304 -4.42 -13.70 -28.95
CA ILE A 304 -4.85 -12.32 -28.64
C ILE A 304 -5.15 -11.59 -29.95
N LEU A 305 -4.21 -11.58 -30.89
CA LEU A 305 -4.40 -10.92 -32.18
C LEU A 305 -5.66 -11.42 -32.91
N ALA A 306 -5.88 -12.73 -32.97
CA ALA A 306 -7.02 -13.33 -33.64
C ALA A 306 -8.39 -13.02 -32.99
N ASN A 307 -8.39 -12.60 -31.72
CA ASN A 307 -9.60 -12.30 -30.96
C ASN A 307 -9.80 -10.79 -30.71
N LEU A 308 -8.97 -9.95 -31.34
CA LEU A 308 -9.14 -8.50 -31.38
C LEU A 308 -9.68 -8.08 -32.75
N ASN A 309 -10.56 -7.08 -32.76
CA ASN A 309 -10.99 -6.36 -33.96
C ASN A 309 -10.58 -4.89 -33.79
N ALA A 310 -9.75 -4.39 -34.72
CA ALA A 310 -9.17 -3.05 -34.66
C ALA A 310 -8.53 -2.73 -33.28
N GLY A 311 -7.85 -3.72 -32.69
CA GLY A 311 -7.18 -3.58 -31.39
C GLY A 311 -8.09 -3.66 -30.16
N LYS A 312 -9.39 -3.98 -30.30
CA LYS A 312 -10.32 -4.14 -29.17
C LYS A 312 -11.01 -5.51 -29.19
N PRO A 313 -11.34 -6.10 -28.03
CA PRO A 313 -12.09 -7.35 -27.99
C PRO A 313 -13.51 -7.18 -28.56
N THR A 314 -13.92 -8.06 -29.47
CA THR A 314 -15.24 -7.99 -30.13
C THR A 314 -16.41 -8.21 -29.17
N LYS A 315 -16.26 -9.16 -28.24
CA LYS A 315 -17.30 -9.53 -27.26
C LYS A 315 -17.14 -8.85 -25.90
N GLY A 316 -16.37 -7.76 -25.86
CA GLY A 316 -15.99 -7.08 -24.63
C GLY A 316 -14.95 -7.83 -23.79
N TRP A 317 -14.43 -7.12 -22.79
CA TRP A 317 -13.28 -7.58 -22.01
C TRP A 317 -13.55 -8.80 -21.14
N LYS A 318 -14.74 -8.92 -20.53
CA LYS A 318 -15.09 -10.03 -19.65
C LYS A 318 -15.04 -11.37 -20.41
N ALA A 319 -15.73 -11.45 -21.54
CA ALA A 319 -15.74 -12.63 -22.40
C ALA A 319 -14.36 -12.95 -22.98
N PHE A 320 -13.58 -11.92 -23.33
CA PHE A 320 -12.21 -12.09 -23.81
C PHE A 320 -11.29 -12.72 -22.77
N VAL A 321 -11.33 -12.24 -21.52
CA VAL A 321 -10.52 -12.77 -20.40
C VAL A 321 -10.91 -14.22 -20.10
N GLU A 322 -12.20 -14.51 -20.08
CA GLU A 322 -12.72 -15.86 -19.87
C GLU A 322 -12.27 -16.81 -20.98
N ALA A 323 -12.46 -16.43 -22.25
CA ALA A 323 -12.04 -17.23 -23.40
C ALA A 323 -10.51 -17.46 -23.42
N PHE A 324 -9.73 -16.44 -23.08
CA PHE A 324 -8.27 -16.56 -22.96
C PHE A 324 -7.90 -17.59 -21.89
N ASN A 325 -8.49 -17.49 -20.70
CA ASN A 325 -8.20 -18.39 -19.59
C ASN A 325 -8.71 -19.81 -19.84
N ASN A 326 -9.84 -19.99 -20.52
CA ASN A 326 -10.30 -21.30 -20.96
C ASN A 326 -9.34 -21.93 -21.97
N LYS A 327 -8.68 -21.12 -22.81
CA LYS A 327 -7.71 -21.61 -23.78
C LYS A 327 -6.37 -21.95 -23.14
N PHE A 328 -5.86 -21.12 -22.21
CA PHE A 328 -4.48 -21.21 -21.72
C PHE A 328 -4.34 -21.46 -20.21
N GLY A 329 -5.24 -20.93 -19.38
CA GLY A 329 -5.16 -21.01 -17.92
C GLY A 329 -5.14 -22.47 -17.43
N GLY A 330 -4.19 -22.79 -16.57
CA GLY A 330 -3.97 -24.13 -16.02
C GLY A 330 -3.33 -25.13 -17.00
N LYS A 331 -3.13 -24.78 -18.28
CA LYS A 331 -2.54 -25.68 -19.27
C LYS A 331 -1.04 -25.51 -19.37
N MET A 332 -0.33 -26.59 -19.71
CA MET A 332 1.10 -26.54 -20.01
C MET A 332 1.29 -26.23 -21.50
N LEU A 333 2.12 -25.23 -21.82
CA LEU A 333 2.46 -24.88 -23.20
C LEU A 333 3.88 -25.34 -23.52
N ALA A 334 4.11 -25.74 -24.77
CA ALA A 334 5.42 -26.18 -25.24
C ALA A 334 6.49 -25.10 -24.97
N GLY A 335 7.61 -25.50 -24.37
CA GLY A 335 8.72 -24.59 -24.07
C GLY A 335 8.49 -23.65 -22.88
N THR A 336 7.46 -23.86 -22.05
CA THR A 336 7.26 -23.10 -20.81
C THR A 336 7.37 -23.99 -19.57
N PRO A 337 8.00 -23.52 -18.48
CA PRO A 337 8.03 -24.26 -17.22
C PRO A 337 6.67 -24.15 -16.52
N GLY A 338 6.01 -25.30 -16.34
CA GLY A 338 4.79 -25.44 -15.55
C GLY A 338 3.49 -25.03 -16.25
N ALA A 339 2.39 -25.13 -15.50
CA ALA A 339 1.07 -24.72 -15.97
C ALA A 339 0.98 -23.18 -16.05
N ARG A 340 0.32 -22.67 -17.09
CA ARG A 340 0.13 -21.24 -17.28
C ARG A 340 -0.85 -20.68 -16.24
N PRO A 341 -0.51 -19.59 -15.53
CA PRO A 341 -1.42 -18.99 -14.57
C PRO A 341 -2.58 -18.31 -15.28
N PHE A 342 -3.72 -18.24 -14.60
CA PHE A 342 -4.87 -17.44 -15.03
C PHE A 342 -4.47 -15.96 -15.17
N ARG A 343 -4.92 -15.32 -16.25
CA ARG A 343 -4.70 -13.90 -16.51
C ARG A 343 -5.89 -13.08 -16.06
N SER A 344 -5.61 -11.95 -15.43
CA SER A 344 -6.62 -10.99 -15.04
C SER A 344 -6.95 -10.02 -16.20
N HIS A 345 -8.10 -9.37 -16.09
CA HIS A 345 -8.50 -8.28 -16.97
C HIS A 345 -7.41 -7.22 -17.13
N SER A 346 -6.82 -6.76 -16.01
CA SER A 346 -5.74 -5.75 -16.04
C SER A 346 -4.47 -6.24 -16.75
N SER A 347 -4.14 -7.53 -16.64
CA SER A 347 -2.98 -8.13 -17.32
C SER A 347 -3.14 -8.16 -18.83
N LEU A 348 -4.32 -8.57 -19.31
CA LEU A 348 -4.61 -8.62 -20.74
C LEU A 348 -4.80 -7.22 -21.33
N ASN A 349 -5.50 -6.33 -20.63
CA ASN A 349 -5.66 -4.94 -21.05
C ASN A 349 -4.30 -4.25 -21.23
N LYS A 350 -3.36 -4.41 -20.29
CA LYS A 350 -2.01 -3.83 -20.41
C LYS A 350 -1.18 -4.41 -21.56
N GLU A 351 -1.36 -5.69 -21.89
CA GLU A 351 -0.70 -6.30 -23.07
C GLU A 351 -1.23 -5.68 -24.36
N VAL A 352 -2.56 -5.52 -24.46
CA VAL A 352 -3.20 -4.90 -25.62
C VAL A 352 -2.92 -3.41 -25.70
N GLU A 353 -2.90 -2.66 -24.60
CA GLU A 353 -2.50 -1.25 -24.60
C GLU A 353 -1.05 -1.07 -25.02
N ARG A 354 -0.14 -1.91 -24.50
CA ARG A 354 1.30 -1.81 -24.79
C ARG A 354 1.64 -2.11 -26.25
N PHE A 355 0.93 -3.04 -26.89
CA PHE A 355 1.26 -3.52 -28.23
C PHE A 355 0.16 -3.28 -29.27
N GLY A 356 -0.93 -2.64 -28.86
CA GLY A 356 -2.16 -2.49 -29.65
C GLY A 356 -1.91 -1.72 -30.93
N THR A 357 -1.43 -0.49 -30.81
CA THR A 357 -1.19 0.41 -31.94
C THR A 357 -0.08 -0.09 -32.87
N ASP A 358 0.99 -0.61 -32.29
CA ASP A 358 2.21 -0.90 -33.04
C ASP A 358 2.21 -2.28 -33.70
N PHE A 359 1.48 -3.24 -33.12
CA PHE A 359 1.48 -4.62 -33.56
C PHE A 359 0.06 -5.11 -33.87
N TYR A 360 -0.82 -5.16 -32.86
CA TYR A 360 -2.10 -5.86 -33.03
C TYR A 360 -3.04 -5.19 -34.03
N MET A 361 -3.14 -3.87 -34.05
CA MET A 361 -3.91 -3.11 -35.04
C MET A 361 -3.35 -3.28 -36.46
N LYS A 362 -2.07 -3.61 -36.59
CA LYS A 362 -1.40 -3.86 -37.88
C LYS A 362 -1.39 -5.34 -38.27
N GLY A 363 -2.10 -6.20 -37.54
CA GLY A 363 -2.10 -7.64 -37.82
C GLY A 363 -0.80 -8.36 -37.45
N ARG A 364 0.05 -7.77 -36.60
CA ARG A 364 1.38 -8.30 -36.25
C ARG A 364 1.42 -8.82 -34.82
N VAL A 365 2.31 -9.77 -34.56
CA VAL A 365 2.55 -10.35 -33.24
C VAL A 365 3.85 -9.77 -32.65
N PRO A 366 3.84 -9.23 -31.41
CA PRO A 366 5.05 -8.75 -30.77
C PRO A 366 6.07 -9.87 -30.53
N VAL A 367 7.31 -9.66 -30.94
CA VAL A 367 8.43 -10.59 -30.71
C VAL A 367 9.13 -10.21 -29.38
N PRO A 368 9.40 -11.16 -28.47
CA PRO A 368 10.15 -10.88 -27.24
C PRO A 368 11.55 -10.32 -27.53
N ALA A 369 11.99 -9.31 -26.76
CA ALA A 369 13.29 -8.67 -26.95
C ALA A 369 14.48 -9.66 -26.92
N ASN A 370 14.39 -10.71 -26.09
CA ASN A 370 15.46 -11.70 -25.93
C ASN A 370 15.67 -12.59 -27.17
N GLN A 371 14.71 -12.65 -28.10
CA GLN A 371 14.86 -13.40 -29.35
C GLN A 371 15.55 -12.60 -30.46
N LYS A 372 15.72 -11.28 -30.29
CA LYS A 372 16.40 -10.46 -31.30
C LYS A 372 17.92 -10.68 -31.32
N ILE A 373 18.51 -11.06 -30.18
CA ILE A 373 19.96 -11.18 -30.02
C ILE A 373 20.54 -12.42 -30.71
N ASN A 374 19.73 -13.44 -31.01
CA ASN A 374 20.19 -14.69 -31.63
C ASN A 374 19.87 -14.77 -33.13
N LYS A 375 19.53 -13.65 -33.78
CA LYS A 375 19.16 -13.61 -35.21
C LYS A 375 19.97 -12.60 -36.04
N GLU A 376 20.92 -11.92 -35.42
CA GLU A 376 22.01 -11.20 -36.06
C GLU A 376 23.30 -11.96 -35.77
#